data_AF-A0A528D774-F1
#
_entry.id   AF-A0A528D774-F1
#
_cell.length_a   1.000
_cell.length_b   1.000
_cell.length_c   1.000
_cell.angle_alpha   90.00
_cell.angle_beta   90.00
_cell.angle_gamma   90.00
#
_symmetry.space_group_name_H-M   'P 1'
#
loop_
_entity.id
_entity.type
_entity.pdbx_description
1 polymer ?
#
loop_
_entity_poly.entity_id
_entity_poly.type
_entity_poly.pdbx_seq_one_letter_code
_entity_poly.pdbx_strand_id
1 'polypeptide(L)'
;MSERALEHLLCRDRALTLAAITIIVGSAWAYVLWLAAGMDMNGMGMDGFRMVSTGFAMVMTPVEAPWSATEFALTFVMWTVMMVGMMTPSAAPMILIYARAARIAAADGRPLAATGWFVGAYLLAWTTFALAATISQWALQRLAFLDPMMAASSAIVGAGALLLAGIYQLTPLKRACLINCQSPLAFIARRGGFGTGSASA
;
A
#
# COMPACT_ATOMS: atom_id res chain seq x y z
N MET A 1 -24.37 18.90 28.64
CA MET A 1 -24.33 18.64 27.19
C MET A 1 -24.96 17.27 26.97
N SER A 2 -26.12 17.21 26.31
CA SER A 2 -27.02 16.02 26.34
C SER A 2 -26.50 14.90 25.45
N GLU A 3 -26.52 13.67 25.96
CA GLU A 3 -26.13 12.42 25.29
C GLU A 3 -26.77 12.26 23.89
N ARG A 4 -28.03 12.71 23.74
CA ARG A 4 -28.74 12.74 22.45
C ARG A 4 -28.14 13.69 21.41
N ALA A 5 -27.54 14.80 21.85
CA ALA A 5 -26.88 15.73 20.94
C ALA A 5 -25.56 15.16 20.42
N LEU A 6 -24.84 14.40 21.25
CA LEU A 6 -23.63 13.68 20.84
C LEU A 6 -23.95 12.54 19.87
N GLU A 7 -25.01 11.76 20.12
CA GLU A 7 -25.48 10.70 19.22
C GLU A 7 -25.90 11.25 17.85
N HIS A 8 -26.63 12.36 17.82
CA HIS A 8 -27.03 13.01 16.57
C HIS A 8 -25.83 13.52 15.76
N LEU A 9 -24.81 14.07 16.43
CA LEU A 9 -23.58 14.53 15.76
C LEU A 9 -22.78 13.35 15.19
N LEU A 10 -22.63 12.26 15.93
CA LEU A 10 -21.96 11.04 15.47
C LEU A 10 -22.68 10.39 14.29
N CYS A 11 -24.01 10.34 14.30
CA CYS A 11 -24.79 9.76 13.21
C CYS A 11 -24.70 10.62 11.94
N ARG A 12 -24.74 11.96 12.09
CA ARG A 12 -24.58 12.91 10.99
C ARG A 12 -23.19 12.84 10.36
N ASP A 13 -22.15 12.74 11.18
CA ASP A 13 -20.78 12.63 10.71
C ASP A 13 -20.53 11.30 9.96
N ARG A 14 -21.11 10.21 10.47
CA ARG A 14 -21.10 8.90 9.79
C ARG A 14 -21.85 8.93 8.47
N ALA A 15 -23.01 9.59 8.42
CA ALA A 15 -23.79 9.74 7.19
C ALA A 15 -23.05 10.58 6.14
N LEU A 16 -22.40 11.68 6.55
CA LEU A 16 -21.58 12.51 5.67
C LEU A 16 -20.36 11.74 5.14
N THR A 17 -19.70 10.97 6.00
CA THR A 17 -18.57 10.12 5.60
C THR A 17 -19.01 9.05 4.59
N LEU A 18 -20.13 8.37 4.84
CA LEU A 18 -20.67 7.37 3.91
C LEU A 18 -21.08 8.02 2.58
N ALA A 19 -21.74 9.17 2.60
CA ALA A 19 -22.12 9.89 1.39
C ALA A 19 -20.88 10.31 0.57
N ALA A 20 -19.85 10.84 1.23
CA ALA A 20 -18.60 11.20 0.57
C ALA A 20 -17.91 9.98 -0.08
N ILE A 21 -17.84 8.85 0.63
CA ILE A 21 -17.29 7.60 0.09
C ILE A 21 -18.10 7.12 -1.12
N THR A 22 -19.44 7.14 -1.04
CA THR A 22 -20.30 6.71 -2.16
C THR A 22 -20.12 7.61 -3.38
N ILE A 23 -20.03 8.92 -3.20
CA ILE A 23 -19.78 9.86 -4.30
C ILE A 23 -18.40 9.61 -4.93
N ILE A 24 -17.35 9.46 -4.12
CA ILE A 24 -16.00 9.19 -4.63
C ILE A 24 -15.96 7.87 -5.40
N VAL A 25 -16.51 6.79 -4.83
CA VAL A 25 -16.54 5.47 -5.48
C VAL A 25 -17.37 5.52 -6.77
N GLY A 26 -18.54 6.15 -6.75
CA GLY A 26 -19.39 6.31 -7.93
C GLY A 26 -18.71 7.10 -9.04
N SER A 27 -18.05 8.21 -8.70
CA SER A 27 -17.33 9.05 -9.67
C SER A 27 -16.11 8.34 -10.27
N ALA A 28 -15.36 7.58 -9.46
CA ALA A 28 -14.24 6.76 -9.93
C ALA A 28 -14.71 5.69 -10.93
N TRP A 29 -15.79 4.97 -10.60
CA TRP A 29 -16.36 3.97 -11.52
C TRP A 29 -16.89 4.58 -12.81
N ALA A 30 -17.62 5.70 -12.71
CA ALA A 30 -18.12 6.41 -13.89
C ALA A 30 -16.98 6.85 -14.81
N TYR A 31 -15.89 7.36 -14.24
CA TYR A 31 -14.70 7.75 -15.00
C TYR A 31 -14.01 6.56 -15.67
N VAL A 32 -13.86 5.42 -14.96
CA VAL A 32 -13.31 4.18 -15.53
C VAL A 32 -14.18 3.67 -16.69
N LEU A 33 -15.50 3.65 -16.54
CA LEU A 33 -16.43 3.23 -17.60
C LEU A 33 -16.37 4.17 -18.81
N TRP A 34 -16.25 5.48 -18.57
CA TRP A 34 -16.09 6.48 -19.63
C TRP A 34 -14.77 6.29 -20.40
N LEU A 35 -13.66 6.06 -19.70
CA LEU A 35 -12.36 5.73 -20.28
C LEU A 35 -12.42 4.43 -21.11
N ALA A 36 -13.04 3.39 -20.56
CA ALA A 36 -13.20 2.11 -21.24
C ALA A 36 -14.01 2.24 -22.53
N ALA A 37 -15.07 3.05 -22.51
CA ALA A 37 -15.86 3.35 -23.71
C ALA A 37 -15.09 4.17 -24.75
N GLY A 38 -14.14 5.01 -24.32
CA GLY A 38 -13.29 5.80 -25.21
C GLY A 38 -12.12 5.01 -25.83
N MET A 39 -11.71 3.89 -25.22
CA MET A 39 -10.58 3.08 -25.69
C MET A 39 -10.92 2.13 -26.85
N ASP A 40 -12.19 1.83 -27.10
CA ASP A 40 -12.64 0.97 -28.20
C ASP A 40 -12.53 1.66 -29.59
N MET A 41 -12.18 2.94 -29.64
CA MET A 41 -12.34 3.78 -30.84
C MET A 41 -11.06 4.22 -31.56
N ASN A 42 -9.86 3.77 -31.17
CA ASN A 42 -8.63 4.17 -31.88
C ASN A 42 -7.67 2.99 -32.10
N GLY A 43 -7.96 2.19 -33.12
CA GLY A 43 -7.06 1.17 -33.68
C GLY A 43 -5.81 1.73 -34.38
N MET A 44 -5.15 2.72 -33.80
CA MET A 44 -3.79 3.08 -34.17
C MET A 44 -2.85 2.26 -33.31
N GLY A 45 -2.43 1.12 -33.87
CA GLY A 45 -1.62 0.14 -33.17
C GLY A 45 -0.26 0.69 -32.72
N MET A 46 -0.15 0.97 -31.42
CA MET A 46 1.12 1.25 -30.73
C MET A 46 1.68 -0.01 -30.04
N ASP A 47 1.16 -1.18 -30.39
CA ASP A 47 1.41 -2.52 -29.84
C ASP A 47 2.89 -2.94 -29.87
N GLY A 48 3.72 -2.27 -30.67
CA GLY A 48 5.16 -2.54 -30.77
C GLY A 48 6.05 -1.75 -29.80
N PHE A 49 5.54 -0.70 -29.14
CA PHE A 49 6.36 0.20 -28.32
C PHE A 49 5.77 0.40 -26.92
N ARG A 50 6.60 0.21 -25.88
CA ARG A 50 6.26 0.55 -24.49
C ARG A 50 6.81 1.92 -24.11
N MET A 51 6.06 2.64 -23.28
CA MET A 51 6.52 3.88 -22.67
C MET A 51 7.37 3.59 -21.45
N VAL A 52 8.59 4.11 -21.45
CA VAL A 52 9.56 3.93 -20.37
C VAL A 52 9.98 5.29 -19.83
N SER A 53 9.86 5.46 -18.51
CA SER A 53 10.44 6.62 -17.83
C SER A 53 11.93 6.35 -17.57
N THR A 54 12.81 7.18 -18.10
CA THR A 54 14.26 7.17 -17.81
C THR A 54 14.64 8.24 -16.78
N GLY A 55 13.67 8.67 -15.97
CA GLY A 55 13.83 9.69 -14.93
C GLY A 55 13.37 11.08 -15.39
N PHE A 56 14.00 11.64 -16.42
CA PHE A 56 13.70 12.99 -16.92
C PHE A 56 12.97 13.02 -18.27
N ALA A 57 12.89 11.88 -18.95
CA ALA A 57 12.24 11.75 -20.25
C ALA A 57 11.39 10.48 -20.31
N MET A 58 10.34 10.56 -21.13
CA MET A 58 9.56 9.41 -21.56
C MET A 58 10.10 8.97 -22.92
N VAL A 59 10.59 7.74 -23.00
CA VAL A 59 11.14 7.17 -24.22
C VAL A 59 10.26 6.00 -24.66
N MET A 60 9.98 5.93 -25.96
CA MET A 60 9.35 4.76 -26.56
C MET A 60 10.41 3.72 -26.88
N THR A 61 10.32 2.55 -26.27
CA THR A 61 11.22 1.43 -26.54
C THR A 61 10.43 0.26 -27.10
N PRO A 62 11.02 -0.56 -27.99
CA PRO A 62 10.36 -1.77 -28.47
C PRO A 62 9.98 -2.67 -27.30
N VAL A 63 8.81 -3.30 -27.35
CA VAL A 63 8.34 -4.20 -26.28
C VAL A 63 9.30 -5.38 -26.06
N GLU A 64 9.91 -5.87 -27.14
CA GLU A 64 10.88 -6.98 -27.13
C GLU A 64 12.25 -6.59 -26.52
N ALA A 65 12.53 -5.30 -26.36
CA ALA A 65 13.81 -4.86 -25.82
C ALA A 65 13.93 -5.26 -24.34
N PRO A 66 15.01 -5.94 -23.93
CA PRO A 66 15.22 -6.31 -22.54
C PRO A 66 15.27 -5.07 -21.67
N TRP A 67 14.75 -5.16 -20.45
CA TRP A 67 14.88 -4.09 -19.48
C TRP A 67 16.35 -3.75 -19.25
N SER A 68 16.69 -2.48 -19.41
CA SER A 68 17.98 -1.97 -18.96
C SER A 68 18.05 -2.00 -17.42
N ALA A 69 19.26 -2.06 -16.87
CA ALA A 69 19.46 -1.98 -15.41
C ALA A 69 18.87 -0.67 -14.82
N THR A 70 18.92 0.41 -15.59
CA THR A 70 18.36 1.72 -15.24
C THR A 70 16.83 1.66 -15.14
N GLU A 71 16.15 1.00 -16.08
CA GLU A 71 14.69 0.80 -16.03
C GLU A 71 14.27 0.02 -14.79
N PHE A 72 15.00 -1.04 -14.47
CA PHE A 72 14.75 -1.83 -13.28
C PHE A 72 14.92 -1.00 -12.01
N ALA A 73 16.04 -0.25 -11.91
CA ALA A 73 16.32 0.58 -10.76
C ALA A 73 15.27 1.69 -10.56
N LEU A 74 14.87 2.38 -11.63
CA LEU A 74 13.87 3.44 -11.56
C LEU A 74 12.49 2.89 -11.18
N THR A 75 12.11 1.74 -11.74
CA THR A 75 10.84 1.07 -11.39
C THR A 75 10.84 0.62 -9.93
N PHE A 76 11.97 0.08 -9.46
CA PHE A 76 12.15 -0.30 -8.07
C PHE A 76 12.07 0.88 -7.11
N VAL A 77 12.72 2.00 -7.44
CA VAL A 77 12.66 3.24 -6.66
C VAL A 77 11.23 3.78 -6.62
N MET A 78 10.52 3.81 -7.76
CA MET A 78 9.13 4.21 -7.84
C MET A 78 8.24 3.37 -6.91
N TRP A 79 8.31 2.03 -7.01
CA TRP A 79 7.57 1.13 -6.12
C TRP A 79 7.92 1.34 -4.65
N THR A 80 9.19 1.54 -4.34
CA THR A 80 9.67 1.77 -2.96
C THR A 80 9.09 3.07 -2.40
N VAL A 81 9.21 4.19 -3.12
CA VAL A 81 8.71 5.50 -2.69
C VAL A 81 7.19 5.48 -2.54
N MET A 82 6.47 4.88 -3.48
CA MET A 82 5.01 4.76 -3.42
C MET A 82 4.56 3.92 -2.22
N MET A 83 5.21 2.77 -1.99
CA MET A 83 4.88 1.89 -0.86
C MET A 83 5.16 2.57 0.48
N VAL A 84 6.35 3.17 0.63
CA VAL A 84 6.70 3.92 1.84
C VAL A 84 5.71 5.08 2.05
N GLY A 85 5.45 5.88 1.02
CA GLY A 85 4.55 7.03 1.12
C GLY A 85 3.12 6.67 1.54
N MET A 86 2.56 5.59 1.01
CA MET A 86 1.19 5.18 1.32
C MET A 86 1.06 4.34 2.59
N MET A 87 2.08 3.55 2.93
CA MET A 87 2.00 2.62 4.06
C MET A 87 2.53 3.24 5.36
N THR A 88 3.53 4.13 5.32
CA THR A 88 4.02 4.82 6.53
C THR A 88 2.91 5.47 7.39
N PRO A 89 1.86 6.10 6.82
CA PRO A 89 0.70 6.57 7.59
C PRO A 89 0.02 5.46 8.42
N SER A 90 -0.03 4.23 7.93
CA SER A 90 -0.64 3.10 8.65
C SER A 90 0.16 2.70 9.90
N ALA A 91 1.47 3.00 9.92
CA ALA A 91 2.35 2.74 11.06
C ALA A 91 2.49 3.95 11.99
N ALA A 92 1.96 5.13 11.62
CA ALA A 92 2.10 6.36 12.38
C ALA A 92 1.64 6.26 13.86
N PRO A 93 0.50 5.61 14.21
CA PRO A 93 0.09 5.47 15.61
C PRO A 93 1.11 4.70 16.46
N MET A 94 1.71 3.65 15.89
CA MET A 94 2.74 2.85 16.56
C MET A 94 4.05 3.62 16.73
N ILE A 95 4.48 4.34 15.69
CA ILE A 95 5.68 5.18 15.74
C ILE A 95 5.54 6.26 16.82
N LEU A 96 4.36 6.88 16.96
CA LEU A 96 4.09 7.87 18.00
C LEU A 96 4.10 7.28 19.42
N ILE A 97 3.58 6.07 19.63
CA ILE A 97 3.64 5.36 20.92
C ILE A 97 5.09 5.07 21.29
N TYR A 98 5.87 4.49 20.37
CA TYR A 98 7.29 4.20 20.59
C TYR A 98 8.12 5.48 20.81
N ALA A 99 7.84 6.55 20.06
CA ALA A 99 8.49 7.85 20.25
C ALA A 99 8.16 8.48 21.61
N ARG A 100 6.93 8.30 22.11
CA ARG A 100 6.55 8.75 23.46
C ARG A 100 7.25 7.93 24.54
N ALA A 101 7.27 6.60 24.41
CA ALA A 101 7.96 5.71 25.34
C ALA A 101 9.48 5.98 25.38
N ALA A 102 10.09 6.21 24.21
CA ALA A 102 11.50 6.56 24.10
C ALA A 102 11.83 7.90 24.77
N ARG A 103 10.95 8.91 24.67
CA ARG A 103 11.12 10.20 25.36
C ARG A 103 11.04 10.07 26.88
N ILE A 104 10.12 9.24 27.40
CA ILE A 104 10.01 8.97 28.84
C ILE A 104 11.28 8.26 29.34
N ALA A 105 11.72 7.22 28.62
CA ALA A 105 12.92 6.48 29.02
C ALA A 105 14.23 7.28 28.88
N ALA A 106 14.31 8.20 27.90
CA ALA A 106 15.43 9.13 27.78
C ALA A 106 15.48 10.12 28.96
N ALA A 107 14.33 10.55 29.47
CA ALA A 107 14.27 11.35 30.70
C ALA A 107 14.75 10.56 31.94
N ASP A 108 14.58 9.24 31.94
CA ASP A 108 15.08 8.32 32.97
C ASP A 108 16.53 7.83 32.70
N GLY A 109 17.25 8.42 31.74
CA GLY A 109 18.65 8.09 31.41
C GLY A 109 18.85 6.78 30.62
N ARG A 110 17.78 6.20 30.06
CA ARG A 110 17.79 4.93 29.32
C ARG A 110 17.33 5.15 27.87
N PRO A 111 18.21 5.57 26.95
CA PRO A 111 17.81 5.83 25.57
C PRO A 111 17.27 4.55 24.92
N LEU A 112 15.99 4.58 24.55
CA LEU A 112 15.28 3.44 23.97
C LEU A 112 15.48 3.43 22.45
N ALA A 113 16.42 2.61 21.96
CA ALA A 113 16.69 2.42 20.52
C ALA A 113 15.57 1.67 19.75
N ALA A 114 14.55 1.19 20.46
CA ALA A 114 13.48 0.35 19.91
C ALA A 114 12.70 1.01 18.76
N THR A 115 12.53 2.35 18.79
CA THR A 115 11.83 3.09 17.74
C THR A 115 12.58 3.03 16.41
N GLY A 116 13.91 3.18 16.43
CA GLY A 116 14.74 3.13 15.23
C GLY A 116 14.77 1.75 14.59
N TRP A 117 14.86 0.70 15.42
CA TRP A 117 14.80 -0.69 14.93
C TRP A 117 13.44 -1.03 14.32
N PHE A 118 12.34 -0.57 14.92
CA PHE A 118 10.99 -0.77 14.39
C PHE A 118 10.83 -0.08 13.02
N VAL A 119 11.20 1.20 12.92
CA VAL A 119 11.13 1.94 11.65
C VAL A 119 12.03 1.31 10.60
N GLY A 120 13.25 0.91 10.96
CA GLY A 120 14.18 0.23 10.06
C GLY A 120 13.63 -1.09 9.52
N ALA A 121 13.11 -1.95 10.39
CA ALA A 121 12.50 -3.22 9.99
C ALA A 121 11.25 -3.01 9.12
N TYR A 122 10.43 -2.00 9.43
CA TYR A 122 9.26 -1.65 8.64
C TYR A 122 9.63 -1.19 7.23
N LEU A 123 10.61 -0.29 7.11
CA LEU A 123 11.11 0.14 5.80
C LEU A 123 11.74 -1.02 5.03
N LEU A 124 12.52 -1.89 5.68
CA LEU A 124 13.11 -3.06 5.04
C LEU A 124 12.05 -4.01 4.48
N ALA A 125 10.96 -4.24 5.21
CA ALA A 125 9.85 -5.06 4.75
C ALA A 125 9.21 -4.48 3.48
N TRP A 126 8.95 -3.17 3.44
CA TRP A 126 8.38 -2.50 2.26
C TRP A 126 9.34 -2.43 1.08
N THR A 127 10.63 -2.21 1.31
CA THR A 127 11.66 -2.28 0.27
C THR A 127 11.73 -3.69 -0.33
N THR A 128 11.63 -4.73 0.50
CA THR A 128 11.59 -6.14 0.02
C THR A 128 10.33 -6.40 -0.81
N PHE A 129 9.19 -5.86 -0.39
CA PHE A 129 7.95 -5.95 -1.16
C PHE A 129 8.06 -5.22 -2.50
N ALA A 130 8.61 -4.00 -2.52
CA ALA A 130 8.83 -3.23 -3.74
C ALA A 130 9.73 -3.98 -4.74
N LEU A 131 10.73 -4.72 -4.24
CA LEU A 131 11.57 -5.58 -5.06
C LEU A 131 10.75 -6.72 -5.68
N ALA A 132 9.93 -7.41 -4.88
CA ALA A 132 9.05 -8.48 -5.36
C ALA A 132 8.03 -7.97 -6.40
N ALA A 133 7.48 -6.77 -6.19
CA ALA A 133 6.58 -6.11 -7.13
C ALA A 133 7.28 -5.77 -8.45
N THR A 134 8.51 -5.25 -8.38
CA THR A 134 9.32 -4.94 -9.57
C THR A 134 9.65 -6.19 -10.37
N ILE A 135 10.04 -7.28 -9.69
CA ILE A 135 10.30 -8.57 -10.34
C ILE A 135 9.03 -9.14 -10.97
N SER A 136 7.90 -9.00 -10.29
CA SER A 136 6.60 -9.46 -10.79
C SER A 136 6.17 -8.66 -12.02
N GLN A 137 6.34 -7.35 -12.02
CA GLN A 137 6.08 -6.49 -13.18
C GLN A 137 6.98 -6.88 -14.36
N TRP A 138 8.28 -7.09 -14.11
CA TRP A 138 9.21 -7.57 -15.12
C TRP A 138 8.80 -8.93 -15.70
N ALA A 139 8.42 -9.89 -14.84
CA ALA A 139 8.00 -11.22 -15.27
C ALA A 139 6.69 -11.19 -16.07
N LEU A 140 5.71 -10.39 -15.66
CA LEU A 140 4.43 -10.25 -16.35
C LEU A 140 4.57 -9.61 -17.73
N GLN A 141 5.47 -8.63 -17.87
CA GLN A 141 5.80 -8.05 -19.18
C GLN A 141 6.51 -9.05 -20.10
N ARG A 142 7.43 -9.86 -19.56
CA ARG A 142 8.10 -10.94 -20.32
C ARG A 142 7.15 -12.02 -20.81
N LEU A 143 6.12 -12.33 -20.03
CA LEU A 143 5.12 -13.35 -20.37
C LEU A 143 3.99 -12.80 -21.25
N ALA A 144 4.09 -11.56 -21.75
CA ALA A 144 3.06 -10.87 -22.52
C ALA A 144 1.68 -10.85 -21.82
N PHE A 145 1.66 -10.89 -20.47
CA PHE A 145 0.43 -10.72 -19.69
C PHE A 145 0.04 -9.26 -19.49
N LEU A 146 0.97 -8.35 -19.78
CA LEU A 146 0.76 -6.90 -19.75
C LEU A 146 1.10 -6.33 -21.13
N ASP A 147 0.15 -5.59 -21.70
CA ASP A 147 0.35 -4.78 -22.90
C ASP A 147 1.32 -3.61 -22.59
N PRO A 148 2.03 -3.03 -23.58
CA PRO A 148 2.84 -1.81 -23.44
C PRO A 148 2.19 -0.66 -22.64
N MET A 149 0.86 -0.58 -22.54
CA MET A 149 0.14 0.37 -21.68
C MET A 149 0.01 -0.08 -20.21
N MET A 150 0.68 -1.16 -19.79
CA MET A 150 0.49 -1.83 -18.49
C MET A 150 -0.94 -2.36 -18.25
N ALA A 151 -1.74 -2.51 -19.31
CA ALA A 151 -3.05 -3.14 -19.27
C ALA A 151 -2.91 -4.67 -19.33
N ALA A 152 -3.79 -5.42 -18.67
CA ALA A 152 -3.81 -6.88 -18.80
C ALA A 152 -4.05 -7.27 -20.27
N SER A 153 -3.19 -8.12 -20.82
CA SER A 153 -3.26 -8.52 -22.24
C SER A 153 -4.52 -9.31 -22.60
N SER A 154 -5.26 -9.80 -21.59
CA SER A 154 -6.61 -10.32 -21.78
C SER A 154 -7.52 -9.93 -20.62
N ALA A 155 -8.78 -9.61 -20.96
CA ALA A 155 -9.83 -9.36 -19.98
C ALA A 155 -10.05 -10.55 -19.02
N ILE A 156 -9.80 -11.78 -19.48
CA ILE A 156 -9.93 -13.00 -18.67
C ILE A 156 -8.85 -13.07 -17.58
N VAL A 157 -7.60 -12.74 -17.90
CA VAL A 157 -6.50 -12.70 -16.91
C VAL A 157 -6.76 -11.60 -15.87
N GLY A 158 -7.19 -10.42 -16.32
CA GLY A 158 -7.59 -9.33 -15.43
C GLY A 158 -8.76 -9.71 -14.51
N ALA A 159 -9.82 -10.31 -15.07
CA ALA A 159 -10.98 -10.77 -14.31
C ALA A 159 -10.63 -11.89 -13.32
N GLY A 160 -9.79 -12.85 -13.73
CA GLY A 160 -9.30 -13.92 -12.86
C GLY A 160 -8.48 -13.39 -11.69
N ALA A 161 -7.57 -12.44 -11.94
CA ALA A 161 -6.78 -11.78 -10.89
C ALA A 161 -7.69 -11.02 -9.90
N LEU A 162 -8.70 -10.29 -10.41
CA LEU A 162 -9.67 -9.59 -9.57
C LEU A 162 -10.54 -10.55 -8.74
N LEU A 163 -10.98 -11.67 -9.33
CA LEU A 163 -11.73 -12.70 -8.61
C LEU A 163 -10.89 -13.35 -7.51
N LEU A 164 -9.64 -13.72 -7.80
CA LEU A 164 -8.72 -14.27 -6.80
C LEU A 164 -8.44 -13.28 -5.68
N ALA A 165 -8.21 -12.01 -6.01
CA ALA A 165 -8.06 -10.96 -5.02
C ALA A 165 -9.34 -10.80 -4.19
N GLY A 166 -10.52 -10.80 -4.82
CA GLY A 166 -11.82 -10.75 -4.15
C GLY A 166 -12.03 -11.90 -3.17
N ILE A 167 -11.73 -13.14 -3.59
CA ILE A 167 -11.80 -14.33 -2.73
C ILE A 167 -10.85 -14.16 -1.55
N TYR A 168 -9.58 -13.81 -1.79
CA TYR A 168 -8.60 -13.56 -0.72
C TYR A 168 -9.06 -12.48 0.27
N GLN A 169 -9.73 -11.43 -0.22
CA GLN A 169 -10.29 -10.38 0.63
C GLN A 169 -11.43 -10.87 1.53
N LEU A 170 -12.20 -11.87 1.10
CA LEU A 170 -13.31 -12.46 1.84
C LEU A 170 -12.88 -13.63 2.74
N THR A 171 -11.65 -14.14 2.59
CA THR A 171 -11.17 -15.26 3.39
C THR A 171 -11.00 -14.86 4.86
N PRO A 172 -11.45 -15.69 5.83
CA PRO A 172 -11.24 -15.45 7.26
C PRO A 172 -9.75 -15.34 7.63
N LEU A 173 -8.85 -15.87 6.80
CA LEU A 173 -7.40 -15.74 6.94
C LEU A 173 -6.93 -14.28 6.93
N LYS A 174 -7.48 -13.42 6.05
CA LYS A 174 -7.13 -11.99 6.02
C LYS A 174 -7.56 -11.30 7.31
N ARG A 175 -8.77 -11.61 7.81
CA ARG A 175 -9.28 -11.08 9.09
C ARG A 175 -8.43 -11.52 10.27
N ALA A 176 -8.08 -12.80 10.36
CA ALA A 176 -7.23 -13.33 11.44
C ALA A 176 -5.86 -12.65 11.45
N CYS A 177 -5.24 -12.47 10.28
CA CYS A 177 -3.97 -11.78 10.13
C CYS A 177 -4.07 -10.30 10.56
N LEU A 178 -5.09 -9.57 10.08
CA LEU A 178 -5.30 -8.16 10.44
C LEU A 178 -5.52 -7.92 11.93
N ILE A 179 -6.31 -8.77 12.60
CA ILE A 179 -6.54 -8.66 14.06
C ILE A 179 -5.23 -8.79 14.83
N ASN A 180 -4.33 -9.68 14.41
CA ASN A 180 -3.06 -9.89 15.08
C ASN A 180 -1.99 -8.85 14.69
N CYS A 181 -2.01 -8.36 13.45
CA CYS A 181 -1.05 -7.38 12.92
C CYS A 181 -1.40 -5.92 13.26
N GLN A 182 -2.68 -5.58 13.47
CA GLN A 182 -3.15 -4.22 13.76
C GLN A 182 -3.66 -4.03 15.20
N SER A 183 -3.37 -4.93 16.13
CA SER A 183 -3.68 -4.72 17.55
C SER A 183 -2.44 -4.20 18.30
N PRO A 184 -2.04 -2.92 18.17
CA PRO A 184 -0.84 -2.39 18.79
C PRO A 184 -0.86 -2.56 20.32
N LEU A 185 -2.03 -2.34 20.93
CA LEU A 185 -2.24 -2.50 22.37
C LEU A 185 -2.23 -3.96 22.81
N ALA A 186 -2.82 -4.88 22.03
CA ALA A 186 -2.81 -6.30 22.38
C ALA A 186 -1.47 -6.99 22.07
N PHE A 187 -0.67 -6.44 21.16
CA PHE A 187 0.72 -6.87 20.94
C PHE A 187 1.61 -6.42 22.10
N ILE A 188 1.52 -5.15 22.51
CA ILE A 188 2.24 -4.63 23.68
C ILE A 188 1.80 -5.38 24.95
N ALA A 189 0.50 -5.57 25.17
CA ALA A 189 -0.01 -6.29 26.33
C ALA A 189 0.37 -7.79 26.35
N ARG A 190 0.56 -8.44 25.19
CA ARG A 190 0.92 -9.87 25.12
C ARG A 190 2.43 -10.15 25.06
N ARG A 191 3.25 -9.23 24.55
CA ARG A 191 4.70 -9.47 24.33
C ARG A 191 5.63 -8.48 25.04
N GLY A 192 5.12 -7.45 25.70
CA GLY A 192 5.95 -6.46 26.36
C GLY A 192 5.14 -5.46 27.15
N GLY A 193 4.62 -5.88 28.30
CA GLY A 193 4.52 -4.94 29.41
C GLY A 193 5.89 -4.30 29.57
N PHE A 194 5.96 -2.97 29.68
CA PHE A 194 7.17 -2.29 30.07
C PHE A 194 7.63 -2.94 31.37
N GLY A 195 8.59 -3.86 31.27
CA GLY A 195 9.14 -4.56 32.42
C GLY A 195 9.82 -3.51 33.27
N THR A 196 9.10 -2.98 34.25
CA THR A 196 9.70 -2.38 35.42
C THR A 196 10.46 -3.51 36.08
N GLY A 197 11.76 -3.61 35.77
CA GLY A 197 12.68 -4.36 36.60
C GLY A 197 12.65 -3.71 37.98
N SER A 198 11.74 -4.19 38.83
CA SER A 198 11.77 -3.97 40.25
C SER A 198 13.04 -4.60 40.77
N ALA A 199 14.05 -3.76 41.00
CA ALA A 199 15.09 -4.08 41.96
C ALA A 199 14.42 -4.12 43.34
N SER A 200 14.16 -5.32 43.83
CA SER A 200 13.99 -5.65 45.25
C SER A 200 15.11 -6.65 45.54
N ALA A 201 16.20 -6.19 46.15
CA ALA A 201 16.43 -6.17 47.60
C ALA A 201 16.71 -7.57 48.13
#